data_AF-A0A7W9SY06-F1
#
_entry.id   AF-A0A7W9SY06-F1
#
_cell.length_a   1.000
_cell.length_b   1.000
_cell.length_c   1.000
_cell.angle_alpha   90.00
_cell.angle_beta   90.00
_cell.angle_gamma   90.00
#
_symmetry.space_group_name_H-M   'P 1'
#
loop_
_entity.id
_entity.type
_entity.pdbx_description
1 polymer ?
#
loop_
_entity_poly.entity_id
_entity_poly.type
_entity_poly.pdbx_seq_one_letter_code
_entity_poly.pdbx_strand_id
1 'polypeptide(L)'
;MLALLLAATTGQAQTKPADLLLIGTFHFDNPGLDVSKINTLDVLAPKVQTELETISSRIAAFQPDKIFVEWSADDQKGLDDLYAAYLGPDYAGYVKTKFPKQAGGFYARNEIIQLAFRAARKAKLPRVYAMDYRNTQFPYDSVMHAMQSARQEALLQQVQAYVKSYEENMNRKLATYSLTQLLLDENTQATLDSNKGFYLDKVNRAGTASNFNGPFLVSEWYRRNLYMYSIIQKTVAPTDDKVVVLVGSGHAAMMREFLSFDSRFRLKELKDVLKK
;
A
#
# COMPACT_ATOMS: atom_id res chain seq x y z
N MET A 1 -27.95 22.54 23.40
CA MET A 1 -27.17 23.77 23.09
C MET A 1 -25.75 23.55 23.57
N LEU A 2 -24.81 23.29 22.66
CA LEU A 2 -23.40 23.13 22.99
C LEU A 2 -22.68 24.39 22.48
N ALA A 3 -22.17 25.21 23.40
CA ALA A 3 -21.42 26.41 23.07
C ALA A 3 -20.03 26.02 22.57
N LEU A 4 -19.74 26.28 21.29
CA LEU A 4 -18.42 26.14 20.70
C LEU A 4 -17.55 27.33 21.14
N LEU A 5 -16.58 27.10 22.02
CA LEU A 5 -15.45 28.01 22.21
C LEU A 5 -14.46 27.79 21.06
N LEU A 6 -14.53 28.67 20.06
CA LEU A 6 -13.51 28.81 19.03
C LEU A 6 -12.30 29.53 19.61
N ALA A 7 -11.36 28.78 20.18
CA ALA A 7 -10.00 29.27 20.33
C ALA A 7 -9.38 29.32 18.93
N ALA A 8 -9.24 30.53 18.37
CA ALA A 8 -8.53 30.77 17.13
C ALA A 8 -7.03 30.54 17.35
N THR A 9 -6.58 29.29 17.23
CA THR A 9 -5.19 29.02 16.95
C THR A 9 -4.94 29.51 15.53
N THR A 10 -4.06 30.50 15.37
CA THR A 10 -3.52 30.89 14.08
C THR A 10 -2.58 29.79 13.59
N GLY A 11 -3.14 28.63 13.28
CA GLY A 11 -2.46 27.65 12.44
C GLY A 11 -2.32 28.28 11.07
N GLN A 12 -1.10 28.32 10.54
CA GLN A 12 -0.89 28.65 9.13
C GLN A 12 -1.73 27.67 8.31
N ALA A 13 -2.87 28.15 7.80
CA ALA A 13 -3.68 27.38 6.87
C ALA A 13 -2.79 27.06 5.67
N GLN A 14 -2.80 25.79 5.26
CA GLN A 14 -2.08 25.34 4.08
C GLN A 14 -2.55 26.17 2.87
N THR A 15 -1.67 27.03 2.34
CA THR A 15 -2.05 28.01 1.30
C THR A 15 -2.22 27.37 -0.06
N LYS A 16 -1.73 26.13 -0.25
CA LYS A 16 -1.88 25.32 -1.47
C LYS A 16 -1.92 23.82 -1.12
N PRO A 17 -2.71 23.00 -1.84
CA PRO A 17 -2.71 21.55 -1.64
C PRO A 17 -1.33 20.93 -1.87
N ALA A 18 -0.93 19.98 -1.01
CA ALA A 18 0.29 19.20 -1.19
C ALA A 18 0.13 18.19 -2.33
N ASP A 19 1.15 17.99 -3.16
CA ASP A 19 1.16 16.91 -4.14
C ASP A 19 1.42 15.58 -3.44
N LEU A 20 0.45 14.66 -3.49
CA LEU A 20 0.60 13.32 -2.93
C LEU A 20 0.74 12.31 -4.06
N LEU A 21 1.96 11.77 -4.20
CA LEU A 21 2.29 10.68 -5.10
C LEU A 21 1.88 9.35 -4.48
N LEU A 22 0.81 8.75 -4.98
CA LEU A 22 0.34 7.43 -4.56
C LEU A 22 0.95 6.35 -5.44
N ILE A 23 1.54 5.34 -4.80
CA ILE A 23 2.18 4.20 -5.48
C ILE A 23 1.68 2.90 -4.84
N GLY A 24 0.77 2.22 -5.54
CA GLY A 24 0.40 0.83 -5.30
C GLY A 24 1.48 -0.14 -5.80
N THR A 25 1.68 -1.23 -5.08
CA THR A 25 2.61 -2.31 -5.41
C THR A 25 1.90 -3.66 -5.30
N PHE A 26 2.48 -4.70 -5.86
CA PHE A 26 1.98 -6.08 -5.75
C PHE A 26 2.66 -6.86 -4.60
N HIS A 27 3.28 -6.17 -3.63
CA HIS A 27 4.15 -6.71 -2.57
C HIS A 27 5.33 -7.55 -3.09
N PHE A 28 6.55 -6.99 -3.14
CA PHE A 28 7.69 -7.62 -3.81
C PHE A 28 8.20 -8.89 -3.13
N ASP A 29 8.11 -8.97 -1.80
CA ASP A 29 8.54 -10.15 -1.04
C ASP A 29 7.58 -11.33 -1.21
N ASN A 30 6.28 -11.05 -1.40
CA ASN A 30 5.15 -11.98 -1.58
C ASN A 30 5.44 -13.40 -1.00
N PRO A 31 5.25 -13.60 0.32
CA PRO A 31 5.56 -14.89 0.95
C PRO A 31 4.57 -16.01 0.57
N GLY A 32 3.60 -15.77 -0.32
CA GLY A 32 2.63 -16.76 -0.79
C GLY A 32 1.57 -17.13 0.25
N LEU A 33 1.28 -16.22 1.19
CA LEU A 33 0.28 -16.43 2.25
C LEU A 33 -1.14 -16.02 1.83
N ASP A 34 -1.27 -15.42 0.65
CA ASP A 34 -2.56 -15.01 0.10
C ASP A 34 -3.32 -16.21 -0.50
N VAL A 35 -4.64 -16.07 -0.62
CA VAL A 35 -5.51 -17.08 -1.22
C VAL A 35 -5.14 -17.36 -2.69
N SER A 36 -4.56 -16.37 -3.38
CA SER A 36 -4.07 -16.50 -4.76
C SER A 36 -2.62 -16.97 -4.79
N LYS A 37 -2.29 -17.94 -5.65
CA LYS A 37 -0.93 -18.46 -5.81
C LYS A 37 -0.16 -17.64 -6.85
N ILE A 38 0.34 -16.49 -6.42
CA ILE A 38 1.09 -15.56 -7.28
C ILE A 38 2.57 -15.94 -7.30
N ASN A 39 3.16 -16.03 -8.49
CA ASN A 39 4.60 -16.24 -8.69
C ASN A 39 5.41 -15.09 -8.10
N THR A 40 6.68 -15.33 -7.80
CA THR A 40 7.58 -14.29 -7.30
C THR A 40 8.41 -13.70 -8.43
N LEU A 41 8.43 -12.37 -8.52
CA LEU A 41 9.45 -11.67 -9.31
C LEU A 41 10.77 -11.77 -8.56
N ASP A 42 11.86 -12.09 -9.26
CA ASP A 42 13.17 -11.93 -8.64
C ASP A 42 13.57 -10.46 -8.57
N VAL A 43 13.16 -9.80 -7.49
CA VAL A 43 13.40 -8.37 -7.28
C VAL A 43 14.89 -8.03 -7.25
N LEU A 44 15.76 -8.99 -6.91
CA LEU A 44 17.21 -8.81 -6.83
C LEU A 44 17.91 -9.01 -8.19
N ALA A 45 17.19 -9.46 -9.22
CA ALA A 45 17.77 -9.66 -10.54
C ALA A 45 18.33 -8.34 -11.12
N PRO A 46 19.49 -8.36 -11.83
CA PRO A 46 20.14 -7.13 -12.29
C PRO A 46 19.24 -6.18 -13.10
N LYS A 47 18.41 -6.72 -13.99
CA LYS A 47 17.44 -5.93 -14.77
C LYS A 47 16.44 -5.20 -13.87
N VAL A 48 15.89 -5.89 -12.87
CA VAL A 48 14.92 -5.33 -11.93
C VAL A 48 15.58 -4.27 -11.05
N GLN A 49 16.82 -4.50 -10.62
CA GLN A 49 17.60 -3.52 -9.86
C GLN A 49 17.85 -2.22 -10.64
N THR A 50 18.13 -2.31 -11.94
CA THR A 50 18.24 -1.13 -12.83
C THR A 50 16.92 -0.37 -12.95
N GLU A 51 15.79 -1.08 -13.06
CA GLU A 51 14.47 -0.45 -13.08
C GLU A 51 14.15 0.24 -11.75
N LEU A 52 14.39 -0.43 -10.60
CA LEU A 52 14.22 0.15 -9.26
C LEU A 52 15.10 1.39 -9.06
N GLU A 53 16.34 1.36 -9.56
CA GLU A 53 17.24 2.52 -9.52
C GLU A 53 16.68 3.70 -10.33
N THR A 54 16.11 3.43 -11.50
CA THR A 54 15.45 4.46 -12.32
C THR A 54 14.23 5.02 -11.61
N ILE A 55 13.31 4.16 -11.16
CA ILE A 55 12.06 4.57 -10.51
C ILE A 55 12.35 5.37 -9.23
N SER A 56 13.22 4.86 -8.36
CA SER A 56 13.59 5.55 -7.11
C SER A 56 14.26 6.89 -7.37
N SER A 57 15.03 7.04 -8.46
CA SER A 57 15.61 8.32 -8.86
C SER A 57 14.55 9.31 -9.35
N ARG A 58 13.50 8.84 -10.05
CA ARG A 58 12.36 9.68 -10.44
C ARG A 58 11.50 10.10 -9.24
N ILE A 59 11.30 9.20 -8.27
CA ILE A 59 10.66 9.54 -6.99
C ILE A 59 11.51 10.57 -6.23
N ALA A 60 12.84 10.44 -6.20
CA ALA A 60 13.69 11.42 -5.55
C ALA A 60 13.68 12.78 -6.27
N ALA A 61 13.63 12.79 -7.61
CA ALA A 61 13.51 14.00 -8.42
C ALA A 61 12.16 14.71 -8.27
N PHE A 62 11.12 13.99 -7.80
CA PHE A 62 9.88 14.62 -7.35
C PHE A 62 10.12 15.53 -6.13
N GLN A 63 11.20 15.31 -5.36
CA GLN A 63 11.58 16.04 -4.14
C GLN A 63 10.54 15.91 -3.03
N PRO A 64 10.26 14.69 -2.55
CA PRO A 64 9.34 14.49 -1.45
C PRO A 64 9.90 15.04 -0.14
N ASP A 65 9.04 15.66 0.67
CA ASP A 65 9.31 16.04 2.06
C ASP A 65 9.12 14.83 3.00
N LYS A 66 8.18 13.93 2.64
CA LYS A 66 7.86 12.73 3.41
C LYS A 66 7.58 11.54 2.49
N ILE A 67 8.00 10.35 2.93
CA ILE A 67 7.64 9.06 2.31
C ILE A 67 7.00 8.18 3.37
N PHE A 68 5.77 7.73 3.12
CA PHE A 68 5.01 6.84 3.99
C PHE A 68 5.04 5.41 3.45
N VAL A 69 5.10 4.42 4.36
CA VAL A 69 5.20 3.00 4.04
C VAL A 69 4.32 2.14 4.94
N GLU A 70 4.01 0.92 4.49
CA GLU A 70 3.24 -0.09 5.23
C GLU A 70 4.03 -0.77 6.36
N TRP A 71 4.57 0.05 7.25
CA TRP A 71 5.09 -0.39 8.54
C TRP A 71 4.07 -0.10 9.63
N SER A 72 4.00 -0.95 10.65
CA SER A 72 3.08 -0.79 11.78
C SER A 72 3.22 0.60 12.38
N ALA A 73 2.15 1.38 12.41
CA ALA A 73 2.17 2.77 12.89
C ALA A 73 2.66 2.89 14.34
N ASP A 74 2.37 1.87 15.16
CA ASP A 74 2.81 1.80 16.56
C ASP A 74 4.29 1.40 16.72
N ASP A 75 5.01 1.11 15.62
CA ASP A 75 6.43 0.74 15.60
C ASP A 75 7.26 1.67 14.68
N GLN A 76 6.98 2.97 14.73
CA GLN A 76 7.79 3.96 14.02
C GLN A 76 9.28 3.89 14.42
N LYS A 77 9.59 3.57 15.68
CA LYS A 77 10.97 3.45 16.15
C LYS A 77 11.70 2.30 15.46
N GLY A 78 11.06 1.13 15.32
CA GLY A 78 11.66 -0.01 14.61
C GLY A 78 11.96 0.32 13.15
N LEU A 79 11.06 1.07 12.49
CA LEU A 79 11.27 1.57 11.13
C LEU A 79 12.46 2.56 11.06
N ASP A 80 12.55 3.50 12.00
CA ASP A 80 13.64 4.48 12.06
C ASP A 80 14.99 3.77 12.27
N ASP A 81 15.07 2.82 13.20
CA ASP A 81 16.28 2.02 13.46
C ASP A 81 16.71 1.22 12.21
N LEU A 82 15.74 0.66 11.48
CA LEU A 82 16.00 -0.10 10.25
C LEU A 82 16.48 0.81 9.11
N TYR A 83 15.86 1.97 8.93
CA TYR A 83 16.26 2.93 7.91
C TYR A 83 17.64 3.53 8.20
N ALA A 84 17.95 3.83 9.47
CA ALA A 84 19.29 4.25 9.87
C ALA A 84 20.35 3.17 9.54
N ALA A 85 20.04 1.90 9.79
CA ALA A 85 20.92 0.80 9.38
C ALA A 85 21.07 0.69 7.86
N TYR A 86 20.00 0.92 7.10
CA TYR A 86 20.02 0.94 5.63
C TYR A 86 20.92 2.05 5.04
N LEU A 87 21.00 3.20 5.71
CA LEU A 87 21.90 4.29 5.35
C LEU A 87 23.37 4.00 5.70
N GLY A 88 23.61 3.04 6.60
CA GLY A 88 24.95 2.62 7.00
C GLY A 88 25.70 1.82 5.92
N PRO A 89 27.01 1.62 6.11
CA PRO A 89 27.87 0.96 5.11
C PRO A 89 27.65 -0.56 5.01
N ASP A 90 27.05 -1.21 6.01
CA ASP A 90 26.84 -2.67 6.06
C ASP A 90 25.41 -3.05 6.49
N TYR A 91 24.43 -2.62 5.69
CA TYR A 91 23.04 -3.03 5.90
C TYR A 91 22.85 -4.55 5.80
N ALA A 92 23.55 -5.21 4.88
CA ALA A 92 23.45 -6.66 4.68
C ALA A 92 23.92 -7.44 5.92
N GLY A 93 25.05 -7.07 6.51
CA GLY A 93 25.56 -7.65 7.75
C GLY A 93 24.67 -7.35 8.96
N TYR A 94 24.15 -6.12 9.07
CA TYR A 94 23.16 -5.76 10.09
C TYR A 94 21.95 -6.68 10.04
N VAL A 95 21.35 -6.83 8.86
CA VAL A 95 20.15 -7.65 8.65
C VAL A 95 20.44 -9.13 8.92
N LYS A 96 21.57 -9.65 8.45
CA LYS A 96 21.97 -11.05 8.69
C LYS A 96 22.13 -11.36 10.18
N THR A 97 22.67 -10.40 10.94
CA THR A 97 22.87 -10.56 12.39
C THR A 97 21.56 -10.41 13.17
N LYS A 98 20.76 -9.38 12.88
CA LYS A 98 19.55 -9.05 13.65
C LYS A 98 18.34 -9.89 13.25
N PHE A 99 18.25 -10.28 11.98
CA PHE A 99 17.10 -10.98 11.40
C PHE A 99 17.52 -12.18 10.53
N PRO A 100 18.28 -13.16 11.07
CA PRO A 100 18.92 -14.21 10.29
C PRO A 100 17.94 -15.03 9.43
N LYS A 101 16.70 -15.24 9.90
CA LYS A 101 15.69 -16.03 9.17
C LYS A 101 15.02 -15.27 8.04
N GLN A 102 14.97 -13.94 8.12
CA GLN A 102 14.29 -13.06 7.16
C GLN A 102 15.27 -12.25 6.31
N ALA A 103 16.58 -12.44 6.52
CA ALA A 103 17.62 -11.64 5.90
C ALA A 103 17.59 -11.69 4.37
N GLY A 104 17.31 -12.87 3.80
CA GLY A 104 17.16 -13.04 2.35
C GLY A 104 15.73 -12.83 1.82
N GLY A 105 14.74 -12.69 2.71
CA GLY A 105 13.33 -12.43 2.38
C GLY A 105 13.00 -10.96 2.59
N PHE A 106 12.01 -10.66 3.43
CA PHE A 106 11.51 -9.32 3.75
C PHE A 106 12.59 -8.22 3.77
N TYR A 107 13.66 -8.37 4.55
CA TYR A 107 14.66 -7.30 4.73
C TYR A 107 15.57 -7.07 3.52
N ALA A 108 15.59 -8.00 2.56
CA ALA A 108 16.28 -7.83 1.27
C ALA A 108 15.32 -7.54 0.11
N ARG A 109 14.10 -8.10 0.12
CA ARG A 109 13.25 -8.17 -1.07
C ARG A 109 12.04 -7.24 -1.02
N ASN A 110 11.60 -6.82 0.16
CA ASN A 110 10.38 -6.03 0.33
C ASN A 110 10.50 -4.64 -0.32
N GLU A 111 9.39 -4.14 -0.87
CA GLU A 111 9.22 -2.85 -1.53
C GLU A 111 9.59 -1.64 -0.66
N ILE A 112 9.44 -1.75 0.67
CA ILE A 112 9.89 -0.73 1.61
C ILE A 112 11.41 -0.53 1.46
N ILE A 113 12.17 -1.61 1.35
CA ILE A 113 13.64 -1.58 1.25
C ILE A 113 14.05 -1.27 -0.20
N GLN A 114 13.44 -1.99 -1.15
CA GLN A 114 13.82 -1.97 -2.55
C GLN A 114 13.43 -0.66 -3.25
N LEU A 115 12.37 0.02 -2.80
CA LEU A 115 11.87 1.23 -3.44
C LEU A 115 11.81 2.44 -2.47
N ALA A 116 11.10 2.33 -1.35
CA ALA A 116 10.87 3.50 -0.47
C ALA A 116 12.17 4.01 0.18
N PHE A 117 12.96 3.12 0.80
CA PHE A 117 14.24 3.46 1.42
C PHE A 117 15.25 3.98 0.40
N ARG A 118 15.28 3.35 -0.78
CA ARG A 118 16.14 3.77 -1.90
C ARG A 118 15.83 5.20 -2.34
N ALA A 119 14.54 5.51 -2.52
CA ALA A 119 14.08 6.85 -2.87
C ALA A 119 14.35 7.86 -1.75
N ALA A 120 14.07 7.51 -0.50
CA ALA A 120 14.33 8.35 0.67
C ALA A 120 15.82 8.71 0.80
N ARG A 121 16.72 7.74 0.63
CA ARG A 121 18.18 7.96 0.64
C ARG A 121 18.60 8.95 -0.44
N LYS A 122 18.10 8.77 -1.67
CA LYS A 122 18.40 9.66 -2.81
C LYS A 122 17.86 11.08 -2.60
N ALA A 123 16.68 11.19 -1.99
CA ALA A 123 16.06 12.46 -1.60
C ALA A 123 16.70 13.07 -0.33
N LYS A 124 17.67 12.38 0.30
CA LYS A 124 18.34 12.78 1.54
C LYS A 124 17.37 12.99 2.71
N LEU A 125 16.30 12.20 2.74
CA LEU A 125 15.34 12.25 3.83
C LEU A 125 15.93 11.62 5.09
N PRO A 126 15.78 12.29 6.27
CA PRO A 126 16.30 11.77 7.52
C PRO A 126 15.53 10.57 8.04
N ARG A 127 14.29 10.37 7.56
CA ARG A 127 13.39 9.30 7.98
C ARG A 127 12.35 8.96 6.93
N VAL A 128 11.69 7.82 7.12
CA VAL A 128 10.43 7.42 6.48
C VAL A 128 9.34 7.27 7.55
N TYR A 129 8.07 7.26 7.15
CA TYR A 129 6.93 7.30 8.06
C TYR A 129 6.11 6.02 8.00
N ALA A 130 5.90 5.40 9.16
CA ALA A 130 5.03 4.25 9.33
C ALA A 130 3.56 4.70 9.33
N MET A 131 2.68 3.92 8.71
CA MET A 131 1.24 4.25 8.69
C MET A 131 0.31 3.04 8.70
N ASP A 132 0.82 1.81 8.69
CA ASP A 132 -0.02 0.62 8.63
C ASP A 132 -0.80 0.42 9.94
N TYR A 133 -2.10 0.17 9.83
CA TYR A 133 -2.97 -0.13 10.96
C TYR A 133 -3.33 -1.61 10.96
N ARG A 134 -2.74 -2.38 11.87
CA ARG A 134 -2.83 -3.85 11.86
C ARG A 134 -3.90 -4.44 12.79
N ASN A 135 -4.61 -3.61 13.55
CA ASN A 135 -5.64 -4.07 14.48
C ASN A 135 -6.98 -4.29 13.75
N THR A 136 -6.98 -5.16 12.75
CA THR A 136 -8.14 -5.55 11.93
C THR A 136 -8.14 -7.06 11.63
N GLN A 137 -9.30 -7.61 11.33
CA GLN A 137 -9.52 -9.03 11.09
C GLN A 137 -10.11 -9.26 9.70
N PHE A 138 -9.58 -10.26 8.99
CA PHE A 138 -10.04 -10.62 7.64
C PHE A 138 -10.50 -12.10 7.61
N PRO A 139 -11.66 -12.44 8.21
CA PRO A 139 -12.10 -13.82 8.37
C PRO A 139 -12.67 -14.40 7.07
N TYR A 140 -11.81 -14.64 6.08
CA TYR A 140 -12.21 -15.11 4.74
C TYR A 140 -12.98 -16.43 4.79
N ASP A 141 -12.54 -17.40 5.62
CA ASP A 141 -13.23 -18.69 5.75
C ASP A 141 -14.66 -18.52 6.28
N SER A 142 -14.89 -17.57 7.20
CA SER A 142 -16.22 -17.26 7.71
C SER A 142 -17.14 -16.64 6.65
N VAL A 143 -16.57 -15.88 5.71
CA VAL A 143 -17.29 -15.36 4.53
C VAL A 143 -17.70 -16.51 3.61
N MET A 144 -16.75 -17.41 3.29
CA MET A 144 -17.02 -18.55 2.41
C MET A 144 -18.08 -19.50 3.01
N HIS A 145 -17.99 -19.78 4.31
CA HIS A 145 -18.99 -20.57 5.02
C HIS A 145 -20.37 -19.89 5.08
N ALA A 146 -20.42 -18.56 5.20
CA ALA A 146 -21.68 -17.82 5.15
C ALA A 146 -22.37 -17.98 3.78
N MET A 147 -21.62 -17.87 2.68
CA MET A 147 -22.13 -18.08 1.33
C MET A 147 -22.65 -19.51 1.12
N GLN A 148 -21.88 -20.51 1.56
CA GLN A 148 -22.27 -21.93 1.50
C GLN A 148 -23.57 -22.20 2.27
N SER A 149 -23.64 -21.72 3.52
CA SER A 149 -24.81 -21.92 4.39
C SER A 149 -26.06 -21.26 3.82
N ALA A 150 -25.90 -20.12 3.14
CA ALA A 150 -26.98 -19.41 2.46
C ALA A 150 -27.31 -19.95 1.05
N ARG A 151 -26.65 -21.04 0.60
CA ARG A 151 -26.80 -21.64 -0.74
C ARG A 151 -26.58 -20.64 -1.89
N GLN A 152 -25.64 -19.70 -1.71
CA GLN A 152 -25.29 -18.68 -2.70
C GLN A 152 -24.31 -19.22 -3.76
N GLU A 153 -24.66 -20.30 -4.44
CA GLU A 153 -23.76 -21.01 -5.38
C GLU A 153 -23.21 -20.10 -6.50
N ALA A 154 -24.06 -19.26 -7.08
CA ALA A 154 -23.63 -18.33 -8.13
C ALA A 154 -22.60 -17.30 -7.61
N LEU A 155 -22.74 -16.83 -6.37
CA LEU A 155 -21.81 -15.88 -5.77
C LEU A 155 -20.47 -16.56 -5.43
N LEU A 156 -20.50 -17.80 -4.92
CA LEU A 156 -19.30 -18.61 -4.69
C LEU A 156 -18.52 -18.80 -6.00
N GLN A 157 -19.21 -19.14 -7.09
CA GLN A 157 -18.58 -19.28 -8.41
C GLN A 157 -17.97 -17.95 -8.89
N GLN A 158 -18.65 -16.83 -8.67
CA GLN A 158 -18.11 -15.51 -9.01
C GLN A 158 -16.83 -15.17 -8.21
N VAL A 159 -16.79 -15.48 -6.91
CA VAL A 159 -15.60 -15.29 -6.07
C VAL A 159 -14.45 -16.17 -6.55
N GLN A 160 -14.70 -17.46 -6.80
CA GLN A 160 -13.70 -18.41 -7.29
C GLN A 160 -13.17 -18.00 -8.67
N ALA A 161 -14.06 -17.62 -9.58
CA ALA A 161 -13.68 -17.15 -10.92
C ALA A 161 -12.85 -15.87 -10.85
N TYR A 162 -13.19 -14.94 -9.95
CA TYR A 162 -12.40 -13.72 -9.73
C TYR A 162 -10.99 -14.06 -9.24
N VAL A 163 -10.86 -14.87 -8.18
CA VAL A 163 -9.56 -15.26 -7.61
C VAL A 163 -8.69 -15.95 -8.67
N LYS A 164 -9.27 -16.91 -9.41
CA LYS A 164 -8.56 -17.61 -10.48
C LYS A 164 -8.13 -16.65 -11.61
N SER A 165 -9.03 -15.77 -12.05
CA SER A 165 -8.70 -14.80 -13.11
C SER A 165 -7.62 -13.81 -12.66
N TYR A 166 -7.63 -13.40 -11.39
CA TYR A 166 -6.61 -12.52 -10.82
C TYR A 166 -5.26 -13.24 -10.79
N GLU A 167 -5.22 -14.48 -10.32
CA GLU A 167 -4.01 -15.32 -10.30
C GLU A 167 -3.41 -15.51 -11.70
N GLU A 168 -4.20 -15.97 -12.67
CA GLU A 168 -3.76 -16.19 -14.05
C GLU A 168 -3.26 -14.90 -14.70
N ASN A 169 -3.97 -13.79 -14.49
CA ASN A 169 -3.62 -12.51 -15.06
C ASN A 169 -2.30 -11.97 -14.48
N MET A 170 -2.16 -12.01 -13.15
CA MET A 170 -0.97 -11.53 -12.45
C MET A 170 0.24 -12.40 -12.79
N ASN A 171 0.09 -13.73 -12.83
CA ASN A 171 1.18 -14.64 -13.20
C ASN A 171 1.64 -14.43 -14.64
N ARG A 172 0.71 -14.21 -15.58
CA ARG A 172 1.05 -13.84 -16.96
C ARG A 172 1.78 -12.50 -17.02
N LYS A 173 1.34 -11.49 -16.27
CA LYS A 173 2.01 -10.19 -16.21
C LYS A 173 3.42 -10.31 -15.62
N LEU A 174 3.60 -11.02 -14.51
CA LEU A 174 4.93 -11.27 -13.92
C LEU A 174 5.90 -11.94 -14.88
N ALA A 175 5.40 -12.82 -15.76
CA ALA A 175 6.22 -13.50 -16.76
C ALA A 175 6.59 -12.62 -17.97
N THR A 176 5.84 -11.55 -18.24
CA THR A 176 5.93 -10.80 -19.51
C THR A 176 6.26 -9.33 -19.36
N TYR A 177 5.93 -8.72 -18.22
CA TYR A 177 6.09 -7.29 -17.98
C TYR A 177 7.44 -6.99 -17.31
N SER A 178 7.97 -5.81 -17.59
CA SER A 178 9.04 -5.21 -16.78
C SER A 178 8.48 -4.78 -15.41
N LEU A 179 9.36 -4.52 -14.42
CA LEU A 179 8.91 -4.01 -13.11
C LEU A 179 8.13 -2.70 -13.26
N THR A 180 8.62 -1.80 -14.11
CA THR A 180 7.98 -0.52 -14.38
C THR A 180 6.57 -0.71 -14.95
N GLN A 181 6.41 -1.65 -15.89
CA GLN A 181 5.09 -1.97 -16.46
C GLN A 181 4.15 -2.57 -15.41
N LEU A 182 4.64 -3.46 -14.55
CA LEU A 182 3.86 -4.03 -13.44
C LEU A 182 3.34 -2.94 -12.50
N LEU A 183 4.23 -2.04 -12.04
CA LEU A 183 3.83 -0.95 -11.15
C LEU A 183 2.85 0.02 -11.82
N LEU A 184 3.03 0.33 -13.11
CA LEU A 184 2.08 1.19 -13.83
C LEU A 184 0.71 0.53 -13.98
N ASP A 185 0.66 -0.77 -14.26
CA ASP A 185 -0.57 -1.55 -14.40
C ASP A 185 -1.34 -1.68 -13.07
N GLU A 186 -0.63 -1.95 -11.97
CA GLU A 186 -1.19 -2.03 -10.61
C GLU A 186 -1.83 -0.71 -10.13
N ASN A 187 -1.46 0.42 -10.75
CA ASN A 187 -1.96 1.75 -10.40
C ASN A 187 -3.00 2.29 -11.40
N THR A 188 -3.46 1.48 -12.35
CA THR A 188 -4.54 1.91 -13.26
C THR A 188 -5.88 1.97 -12.53
N GLN A 189 -6.74 2.91 -12.94
CA GLN A 189 -8.13 2.97 -12.47
C GLN A 189 -8.83 1.62 -12.55
N ALA A 190 -8.64 0.89 -13.66
CA ALA A 190 -9.27 -0.42 -13.88
C ALA A 190 -8.84 -1.46 -12.84
N THR A 191 -7.54 -1.56 -12.53
CA THR A 191 -7.04 -2.49 -11.50
C THR A 191 -7.59 -2.12 -10.12
N LEU A 192 -7.55 -0.83 -9.77
CA LEU A 192 -8.02 -0.34 -8.46
C LEU A 192 -9.55 -0.50 -8.30
N ASP A 193 -10.33 -0.29 -9.36
CA ASP A 193 -11.78 -0.51 -9.35
C ASP A 193 -12.13 -1.99 -9.28
N SER A 194 -11.38 -2.86 -9.97
CA SER A 194 -11.53 -4.31 -9.86
C SER A 194 -11.31 -4.78 -8.42
N ASN A 195 -10.28 -4.24 -7.75
CA ASN A 195 -10.02 -4.53 -6.34
C ASN A 195 -11.20 -4.12 -5.44
N LYS A 196 -11.66 -2.87 -5.52
CA LYS A 196 -12.84 -2.40 -4.75
C LYS A 196 -14.10 -3.21 -5.07
N GLY A 197 -14.29 -3.53 -6.35
CA GLY A 197 -15.41 -4.34 -6.84
C GLY A 197 -15.43 -5.73 -6.22
N PHE A 198 -14.28 -6.38 -6.04
CA PHE A 198 -14.22 -7.66 -5.34
C PHE A 198 -14.80 -7.59 -3.92
N TYR A 199 -14.41 -6.59 -3.14
CA TYR A 199 -14.92 -6.42 -1.79
C TYR A 199 -16.42 -6.05 -1.78
N LEU A 200 -16.84 -5.07 -2.58
CA LEU A 200 -18.21 -4.53 -2.51
C LEU A 200 -19.26 -5.37 -3.27
N ASP A 201 -18.95 -5.81 -4.48
CA ASP A 201 -19.88 -6.56 -5.33
C ASP A 201 -19.90 -8.06 -5.01
N LYS A 202 -18.87 -8.57 -4.33
CA LYS A 202 -18.77 -10.00 -4.00
C LYS A 202 -18.78 -10.22 -2.50
N VAL A 203 -17.67 -9.95 -1.82
CA VAL A 203 -17.48 -10.30 -0.40
C VAL A 203 -18.60 -9.74 0.49
N ASN A 204 -19.02 -8.48 0.26
CA ASN A 204 -20.05 -7.82 1.06
C ASN A 204 -21.43 -8.51 1.02
N ARG A 205 -21.73 -9.29 -0.02
CA ARG A 205 -23.03 -9.96 -0.20
C ARG A 205 -23.12 -11.34 0.43
N ALA A 206 -22.06 -11.77 1.12
CA ALA A 206 -21.97 -13.11 1.69
C ALA A 206 -23.02 -13.36 2.79
N GLY A 207 -23.76 -14.45 2.65
CA GLY A 207 -24.75 -14.91 3.63
C GLY A 207 -26.17 -14.42 3.38
N THR A 208 -27.08 -14.78 4.28
CA THR A 208 -28.46 -14.27 4.30
C THR A 208 -28.49 -12.80 4.71
N ALA A 209 -29.64 -12.12 4.57
CA ALA A 209 -29.79 -10.71 4.96
C ALA A 209 -29.46 -10.40 6.43
N SER A 210 -29.47 -11.41 7.31
CA SER A 210 -29.11 -11.28 8.74
C SER A 210 -27.68 -11.75 9.06
N ASN A 211 -26.93 -12.23 8.08
CA ASN A 211 -25.53 -12.65 8.25
C ASN A 211 -24.61 -11.50 7.83
N PHE A 212 -23.71 -11.10 8.72
CA PHE A 212 -22.82 -9.96 8.49
C PHE A 212 -21.34 -10.35 8.34
N ASN A 213 -21.00 -11.63 8.07
CA ASN A 213 -19.59 -12.04 7.92
C ASN A 213 -18.89 -11.32 6.75
N GLY A 214 -19.57 -11.22 5.60
CA GLY A 214 -19.08 -10.46 4.45
C GLY A 214 -18.92 -8.97 4.75
N PRO A 215 -19.99 -8.28 5.18
CA PRO A 215 -19.94 -6.89 5.60
C PRO A 215 -18.90 -6.61 6.70
N PHE A 216 -18.72 -7.52 7.66
CA PHE A 216 -17.69 -7.40 8.69
C PHE A 216 -16.29 -7.34 8.07
N LEU A 217 -15.91 -8.33 7.25
CA LEU A 217 -14.59 -8.33 6.57
C LEU A 217 -14.38 -7.06 5.73
N VAL A 218 -15.40 -6.63 4.98
CA VAL A 218 -15.30 -5.41 4.16
C VAL A 218 -15.18 -4.17 5.05
N SER A 219 -15.92 -4.08 6.15
CA SER A 219 -15.82 -2.98 7.10
C SER A 219 -14.44 -2.91 7.76
N GLU A 220 -13.80 -4.05 8.02
CA GLU A 220 -12.45 -4.14 8.56
C GLU A 220 -11.40 -3.63 7.55
N TRP A 221 -11.59 -3.95 6.26
CA TRP A 221 -10.77 -3.40 5.19
C TRP A 221 -10.91 -1.88 5.08
N TYR A 222 -12.14 -1.35 5.16
CA TYR A 222 -12.38 0.10 5.21
C TYR A 222 -11.74 0.72 6.45
N ARG A 223 -11.89 0.10 7.62
CA ARG A 223 -11.32 0.56 8.89
C ARG A 223 -9.80 0.70 8.82
N ARG A 224 -9.10 -0.34 8.36
CA ARG A 224 -7.64 -0.30 8.17
C ARG A 224 -7.22 0.85 7.28
N ASN A 225 -7.81 0.96 6.09
CA ASN A 225 -7.45 2.00 5.12
C ASN A 225 -7.77 3.41 5.63
N LEU A 226 -8.91 3.61 6.29
CA LEU A 226 -9.29 4.91 6.84
C LEU A 226 -8.33 5.34 7.95
N TYR A 227 -7.91 4.40 8.79
CA TYR A 227 -6.97 4.69 9.89
C TYR A 227 -5.57 5.00 9.35
N MET A 228 -5.09 4.22 8.38
CA MET A 228 -3.84 4.51 7.64
C MET A 228 -3.88 5.91 7.04
N TYR A 229 -4.98 6.25 6.35
CA TYR A 229 -5.15 7.58 5.77
C TYR A 229 -5.15 8.68 6.82
N SER A 230 -5.81 8.47 7.96
CA SER A 230 -5.82 9.45 9.06
C SER A 230 -4.41 9.73 9.61
N ILE A 231 -3.49 8.76 9.57
CA ILE A 231 -2.10 8.95 9.99
C ILE A 231 -1.37 9.87 9.02
N ILE A 232 -1.55 9.68 7.70
CA ILE A 232 -1.03 10.60 6.68
C ILE A 232 -1.55 12.02 6.95
N GLN A 233 -2.87 12.16 7.13
CA GLN A 233 -3.52 13.45 7.36
C GLN A 233 -3.02 14.20 8.61
N LYS A 234 -2.63 13.47 9.67
CA LYS A 234 -2.10 14.03 10.93
C LYS A 234 -0.60 14.33 10.87
N THR A 235 0.12 13.62 10.01
CA THR A 235 1.59 13.68 9.93
C THR A 235 2.08 14.67 8.88
N VAL A 236 1.30 14.91 7.83
CA VAL A 236 1.59 15.95 6.83
C VAL A 236 1.31 17.32 7.44
N ALA A 237 2.34 18.13 7.51
CA ALA A 237 2.30 19.51 7.98
C ALA A 237 1.91 20.47 6.85
N PRO A 238 1.36 21.65 7.16
CA PRO A 238 1.06 22.68 6.16
C PRO A 238 2.25 23.14 5.32
N THR A 239 3.48 22.91 5.79
CA THR A 239 4.73 23.25 5.12
C THR A 239 5.24 22.15 4.18
N ASP A 240 4.65 20.95 4.22
CA ASP A 240 5.02 19.89 3.27
C ASP A 240 4.34 20.17 1.93
N ASP A 241 5.14 20.22 0.87
CA ASP A 241 4.67 20.44 -0.49
C ASP A 241 4.43 19.13 -1.22
N LYS A 242 5.21 18.09 -0.91
CA LYS A 242 5.25 16.85 -1.68
C LYS A 242 5.41 15.63 -0.80
N VAL A 243 4.48 14.68 -0.95
CA VAL A 243 4.41 13.48 -0.14
C VAL A 243 4.36 12.26 -1.05
N VAL A 244 5.02 11.17 -0.66
CA VAL A 244 4.92 9.88 -1.33
C VAL A 244 4.27 8.90 -0.38
N VAL A 245 3.34 8.11 -0.90
CA VAL A 245 2.63 7.06 -0.16
C VAL A 245 2.83 5.76 -0.94
N LEU A 246 3.63 4.84 -0.38
CA LEU A 246 3.92 3.54 -0.98
C LEU A 246 3.20 2.45 -0.21
N VAL A 247 2.32 1.74 -0.92
CA VAL A 247 1.38 0.77 -0.36
C VAL A 247 1.17 -0.42 -1.32
N GLY A 248 0.55 -1.50 -0.87
CA GLY A 248 -0.05 -2.51 -1.72
C GLY A 248 -1.20 -1.92 -2.55
N SER A 249 -1.45 -2.44 -3.75
CA SER A 249 -2.47 -1.91 -4.66
C SER A 249 -3.89 -1.96 -4.08
N GLY A 250 -4.19 -2.94 -3.22
CA GLY A 250 -5.44 -2.98 -2.47
C GLY A 250 -5.64 -1.78 -1.53
N HIS A 251 -4.57 -1.30 -0.90
CA HIS A 251 -4.61 -0.10 -0.06
C HIS A 251 -4.66 1.18 -0.91
N ALA A 252 -3.92 1.21 -2.02
CA ALA A 252 -3.97 2.33 -2.98
C ALA A 252 -5.39 2.55 -3.52
N ALA A 253 -6.16 1.48 -3.73
CA ALA A 253 -7.52 1.58 -4.26
C ALA A 253 -8.44 2.42 -3.35
N MET A 254 -8.34 2.23 -2.03
CA MET A 254 -9.08 3.00 -1.03
C MET A 254 -8.51 4.40 -0.85
N MET A 255 -7.18 4.54 -0.74
CA MET A 255 -6.54 5.84 -0.56
C MET A 255 -6.84 6.80 -1.72
N ARG A 256 -6.89 6.30 -2.96
CA ARG A 256 -7.24 7.09 -4.14
C ARG A 256 -8.65 7.67 -4.03
N GLU A 257 -9.59 6.92 -3.48
CA GLU A 257 -10.95 7.39 -3.22
C GLU A 257 -10.97 8.45 -2.11
N PHE A 258 -10.32 8.20 -0.98
CA PHE A 258 -10.26 9.18 0.12
C PHE A 258 -9.64 10.50 -0.32
N LEU A 259 -8.58 10.45 -1.13
CA LEU A 259 -7.92 11.63 -1.69
C LEU A 259 -8.85 12.44 -2.61
N SER A 260 -9.82 11.82 -3.27
CA SER A 260 -10.80 12.54 -4.09
C SER A 260 -11.73 13.45 -3.28
N PHE A 261 -11.81 13.23 -1.95
CA PHE A 261 -12.62 14.00 -1.02
C PHE A 261 -11.80 14.87 -0.05
N ASP A 262 -10.46 14.88 -0.15
CA ASP A 262 -9.59 15.69 0.72
C ASP A 262 -8.87 16.79 -0.08
N SER A 263 -9.39 18.02 0.01
CA SER A 263 -8.86 19.17 -0.73
C SER A 263 -7.46 19.60 -0.32
N ARG A 264 -6.90 19.06 0.78
CA ARG A 264 -5.51 19.34 1.20
C ARG A 264 -4.49 18.64 0.31
N PHE A 265 -4.90 17.61 -0.43
CA PHE A 265 -4.02 16.85 -1.29
C PHE A 265 -4.43 16.95 -2.75
N ARG A 266 -3.42 17.01 -3.62
CA ARG A 266 -3.58 16.83 -5.06
C ARG A 266 -2.93 15.52 -5.45
N LEU A 267 -3.73 14.57 -5.92
CA LEU A 267 -3.24 13.26 -6.34
C LEU A 267 -2.24 13.38 -7.49
N LYS A 268 -1.11 12.68 -7.35
CA LYS A 268 -0.15 12.36 -8.41
C LYS A 268 -0.02 10.85 -8.50
N GLU A 269 0.15 10.35 -9.71
CA GLU A 269 0.31 8.93 -9.99
C GLU A 269 1.75 8.65 -10.45
N LEU A 270 2.21 7.40 -10.33
CA LEU A 270 3.56 7.00 -10.72
C LEU A 270 3.91 7.42 -12.16
N LYS A 271 2.94 7.32 -13.08
CA LYS A 271 3.11 7.75 -14.49
C LYS A 271 3.46 9.23 -14.64
N ASP A 272 3.08 10.09 -13.68
CA ASP A 272 3.32 11.53 -13.74
C ASP A 272 4.77 11.90 -13.41
N VAL A 273 5.46 11.04 -12.64
CA VAL A 273 6.88 11.21 -12.28
C VAL A 273 7.82 10.44 -13.20
N LEU A 274 7.36 9.39 -13.87
CA LEU A 274 8.17 8.63 -14.83
C LEU A 274 8.28 9.29 -16.22
N LYS A 275 7.36 10.20 -16.58
CA LYS A 275 7.36 10.93 -17.86
C LYS A 275 8.33 12.12 -17.91
N LYS A 276 8.87 12.53 -16.77
CA LYS A 276 9.88 13.60 -16.62
C LYS A 276 11.24 12.95 -16.51
#